data_AF-A0A952G0B8-F1
#
_entry.id   AF-A0A952G0B8-F1
#
_cell.length_a   1.000
_cell.length_b   1.000
_cell.length_c   1.000
_cell.angle_alpha   90.00
_cell.angle_beta   90.00
_cell.angle_gamma   90.00
#
_symmetry.space_group_name_H-M   'P 1'
#
loop_
_entity.id
_entity.type
_entity.pdbx_description
1 polymer ?
#
loop_
_entity_poly.entity_id
_entity_poly.type
_entity_poly.pdbx_seq_one_letter_code
_entity_poly.pdbx_strand_id
1 'polypeptide(L)'
;MDRMTFLDRRGLLAGAGALLGAELVAPLAKALAAEMAPGFSPSHAALTSDQRTLVAAISERIIPTTDTPGAIAAGVPGFIEMMLADWYEPTDRNDFMNGLGVFEGHARVQYETAFASLAPEEQDLVLTLAMEGKISGLSSSFFEHCRQLTIMGYYSSEIGCKQERVYLPVPGRYDGKYPYAQVRRVFSS
;
A
#
# COMPACT_ATOMS: atom_id res chain seq x y z
N MET A 1 66.72 16.25 17.93
CA MET A 1 65.37 16.23 17.36
C MET A 1 65.20 14.92 16.65
N ASP A 2 64.44 13.96 17.21
CA ASP A 2 63.69 13.02 16.38
C ASP A 2 62.56 12.38 17.21
N ARG A 3 61.36 12.96 17.11
CA ARG A 3 60.09 12.41 17.62
C ARG A 3 59.20 12.19 16.40
N MET A 4 59.48 11.16 15.62
CA MET A 4 58.52 10.62 14.65
C MET A 4 58.40 9.11 14.87
N THR A 5 57.60 8.75 15.87
CA THR A 5 57.07 7.39 16.03
C THR A 5 56.31 7.03 14.75
N PHE A 6 56.91 6.19 13.91
CA PHE A 6 56.22 5.56 12.78
C PHE A 6 54.99 4.84 13.33
N LEU A 7 53.79 5.28 12.95
CA LEU A 7 52.54 4.59 13.27
C LEU A 7 52.63 3.16 12.72
N ASP A 8 52.65 2.17 13.63
CA ASP A 8 52.54 0.76 13.26
C ASP A 8 51.21 0.53 12.54
N ARG A 9 51.25 -0.13 11.38
CA ARG A 9 50.06 -0.38 10.54
C ARG A 9 48.97 -1.12 11.32
N ARG A 10 49.37 -2.02 12.23
CA ARG A 10 48.42 -2.74 13.09
C ARG A 10 47.76 -1.82 14.10
N GLY A 11 48.52 -0.90 14.70
CA GLY A 11 47.99 0.11 15.62
C GLY A 11 47.06 1.11 14.92
N LEU A 12 47.39 1.52 13.69
CA LEU A 12 46.54 2.37 12.87
C LEU A 12 45.21 1.66 12.53
N LEU A 13 45.26 0.40 12.09
CA LEU A 13 44.06 -0.37 11.76
C LEU A 13 43.21 -0.69 13.00
N ALA A 14 43.84 -0.99 14.14
CA ALA A 14 43.14 -1.19 15.40
C ALA A 14 42.47 0.10 15.88
N GLY A 15 43.15 1.24 15.77
CA GLY A 15 42.59 2.56 16.11
C GLY A 15 41.44 2.97 15.18
N ALA A 16 41.57 2.74 13.87
CA ALA A 16 40.52 2.99 12.90
C ALA A 16 39.29 2.10 13.13
N GLY A 17 39.51 0.81 13.44
CA GLY A 17 38.43 -0.11 13.80
C GLY A 17 37.73 0.28 15.10
N ALA A 18 38.46 0.76 16.11
CA ALA A 18 37.85 1.23 17.36
C ALA A 18 37.04 2.52 17.18
N LEU A 19 37.57 3.49 16.42
CA LEU A 19 36.92 4.78 16.18
C LEU A 19 35.68 4.65 15.28
N LEU A 20 35.79 3.93 14.16
CA LEU A 20 34.71 3.80 13.19
C LEU A 20 33.76 2.65 13.52
N GLY A 21 34.28 1.57 14.13
CA GLY A 21 33.49 0.38 14.44
C GLY A 21 32.48 0.62 15.55
N ALA A 22 32.84 1.38 16.58
CA ALA A 22 31.96 1.65 17.73
C ALA A 22 30.68 2.40 17.33
N GLU A 23 30.78 3.39 16.42
CA GLU A 23 29.62 4.15 15.94
C GLU A 23 28.69 3.33 15.05
N LEU A 24 29.21 2.28 14.39
CA LEU A 24 28.43 1.40 13.52
C LEU A 24 27.73 0.26 14.26
N VAL A 25 28.14 -0.10 15.49
CA VAL A 25 27.55 -1.25 16.22
C VAL A 25 26.05 -1.07 16.44
N ALA A 26 25.62 0.09 16.93
CA ALA A 26 24.22 0.35 17.24
C ALA A 26 23.30 0.35 15.99
N PRO A 27 23.60 1.08 14.90
CA PRO A 27 22.77 1.02 13.69
C PRO A 27 22.79 -0.37 13.03
N LEU A 28 23.91 -1.10 13.04
CA LEU A 28 23.97 -2.47 12.51
C LEU A 28 23.16 -3.46 13.37
N ALA A 29 23.25 -3.37 14.70
CA ALA A 29 22.44 -4.19 15.60
C ALA A 29 20.94 -3.91 15.40
N LYS A 30 20.56 -2.64 15.22
CA LYS A 30 19.19 -2.26 14.91
C LYS A 30 18.73 -2.76 13.53
N ALA A 31 19.60 -2.73 12.53
CA ALA A 31 19.30 -3.27 11.20
C ALA A 31 19.18 -4.80 11.19
N LEU A 32 19.99 -5.50 11.99
CA LEU A 32 19.91 -6.96 12.18
C LEU A 32 18.69 -7.38 13.00
N ALA A 33 18.30 -6.56 13.98
CA ALA A 33 17.10 -6.79 14.80
C ALA A 33 15.82 -6.28 14.14
N ALA A 34 15.92 -5.45 13.11
CA ALA A 34 14.79 -5.08 12.29
C ALA A 34 14.35 -6.31 11.50
N GLU A 35 13.27 -6.93 11.95
CA GLU A 35 12.51 -7.81 11.08
C GLU A 35 12.09 -6.99 9.86
N MET A 36 12.36 -7.51 8.66
CA MET A 36 11.60 -7.05 7.50
C MET A 36 10.14 -7.31 7.87
N ALA A 37 9.35 -6.26 8.07
CA ALA A 37 7.91 -6.37 8.20
C ALA A 37 7.35 -6.43 6.78
N PRO A 38 7.14 -7.63 6.20
CA PRO A 38 6.55 -7.71 4.87
C PRO A 38 5.16 -7.10 4.89
N GLY A 39 4.83 -6.35 3.84
CA GLY A 39 3.52 -5.72 3.68
C GLY A 39 3.58 -4.20 3.79
N PHE A 40 2.40 -3.60 3.89
CA PHE A 40 2.23 -2.15 3.86
C PHE A 40 2.06 -1.62 5.28
N SER A 41 3.06 -0.87 5.75
CA SER A 41 3.09 -0.31 7.10
C SER A 41 3.29 1.21 7.01
N PRO A 42 2.30 2.02 7.41
CA PRO A 42 2.43 3.49 7.38
C PRO A 42 3.43 3.98 8.44
N SER A 43 4.15 5.07 8.18
CA SER A 43 5.07 5.67 9.18
C SER A 43 4.36 6.28 10.39
N HIS A 44 3.10 6.67 10.23
CA HIS A 44 2.23 7.21 11.28
C HIS A 44 0.77 6.91 10.98
N ALA A 45 -0.09 6.97 12.00
CA ALA A 45 -1.53 6.82 11.81
C ALA A 45 -2.08 8.02 11.01
N ALA A 46 -2.51 7.77 9.78
CA ALA A 46 -3.15 8.77 8.92
C ALA A 46 -4.69 8.64 8.92
N LEU A 47 -5.21 7.44 9.22
CA LEU A 47 -6.63 7.15 9.29
C LEU A 47 -7.10 6.86 10.71
N THR A 48 -8.36 7.20 11.01
CA THR A 48 -9.06 6.73 12.21
C THR A 48 -9.51 5.27 12.04
N SER A 49 -9.96 4.63 13.13
CA SER A 49 -10.50 3.25 13.07
C SER A 49 -11.68 3.13 12.10
N ASP A 50 -12.59 4.11 12.13
CA ASP A 50 -13.78 4.12 11.27
C ASP A 50 -13.39 4.32 9.80
N GLN A 51 -12.41 5.21 9.53
CA GLN A 51 -11.90 5.43 8.18
C GLN A 51 -11.17 4.20 7.63
N ARG A 52 -10.41 3.47 8.46
CA ARG A 52 -9.81 2.19 8.05
C ARG A 52 -10.87 1.18 7.66
N THR A 53 -11.94 1.09 8.45
CA THR A 53 -13.07 0.18 8.18
C THR A 53 -13.76 0.57 6.87
N LEU A 54 -13.98 1.86 6.64
CA LEU A 54 -14.55 2.39 5.41
C LEU A 54 -13.66 2.08 4.19
N VAL A 55 -12.38 2.40 4.26
CA VAL A 55 -11.41 2.14 3.18
C VAL A 55 -11.33 0.64 2.88
N ALA A 56 -11.36 -0.22 3.89
CA ALA A 56 -11.39 -1.66 3.72
C ALA A 56 -12.64 -2.13 2.98
N ALA A 57 -13.83 -1.65 3.38
CA ALA A 57 -15.08 -1.99 2.72
C ALA A 57 -15.11 -1.51 1.26
N ILE A 58 -14.70 -0.26 0.98
CA ILE A 58 -14.62 0.27 -0.37
C ILE A 58 -13.65 -0.56 -1.22
N SER A 59 -12.45 -0.83 -0.72
CA SER A 59 -11.42 -1.57 -1.46
C SER A 59 -11.87 -3.00 -1.80
N GLU A 60 -12.52 -3.68 -0.85
CA GLU A 60 -13.03 -5.04 -1.07
C GLU A 60 -14.17 -5.07 -2.09
N ARG A 61 -15.03 -4.05 -2.16
CA ARG A 61 -16.04 -4.00 -3.23
C ARG A 61 -15.44 -3.72 -4.61
N ILE A 62 -14.33 -3.00 -4.69
CA ILE A 62 -13.63 -2.72 -5.96
C ILE A 62 -12.89 -3.96 -6.47
N ILE A 63 -12.18 -4.69 -5.60
CA ILE A 63 -11.54 -5.98 -5.92
C ILE A 63 -11.96 -7.01 -4.86
N PRO A 64 -13.13 -7.66 -5.04
CA PRO A 64 -13.64 -8.64 -4.09
C PRO A 64 -12.91 -9.97 -4.21
N THR A 65 -12.95 -10.74 -3.14
CA THR A 65 -12.55 -12.14 -3.17
C THR A 65 -13.41 -12.93 -4.16
N THR A 66 -12.76 -13.61 -5.11
CA THR A 66 -13.39 -14.50 -6.11
C THR A 66 -12.64 -15.83 -6.15
N ASP A 67 -12.08 -16.22 -7.31
CA ASP A 67 -11.16 -17.35 -7.44
C ASP A 67 -9.79 -17.04 -6.81
N THR A 68 -9.51 -15.76 -6.54
CA THR A 68 -8.32 -15.27 -5.82
C THR A 68 -8.72 -14.41 -4.63
N PRO A 69 -7.83 -14.28 -3.61
CA PRO A 69 -8.09 -13.41 -2.47
C PRO A 69 -8.28 -11.94 -2.89
N GLY A 70 -9.22 -11.23 -2.25
CA GLY A 70 -9.56 -9.83 -2.56
C GLY A 70 -8.61 -8.77 -1.97
N ALA A 71 -9.01 -7.51 -2.07
CA ALA A 71 -8.22 -6.34 -1.66
C ALA A 71 -7.82 -6.36 -0.18
N ILE A 72 -8.71 -6.77 0.72
CA ILE A 72 -8.41 -6.86 2.16
C ILE A 72 -7.31 -7.91 2.39
N ALA A 73 -7.46 -9.09 1.79
CA ALA A 73 -6.48 -10.16 1.93
C ALA A 73 -5.11 -9.76 1.33
N ALA A 74 -5.12 -8.96 0.26
CA ALA A 74 -3.94 -8.38 -0.36
C ALA A 74 -3.30 -7.22 0.43
N GLY A 75 -3.87 -6.82 1.58
CA GLY A 75 -3.33 -5.75 2.43
C GLY A 75 -3.55 -4.34 1.90
N VAL A 76 -4.42 -4.16 0.90
CA VAL A 76 -4.68 -2.87 0.24
C VAL A 76 -5.07 -1.75 1.22
N PRO A 77 -5.88 -1.97 2.28
CA PRO A 77 -6.21 -0.89 3.21
C PRO A 77 -4.97 -0.30 3.90
N GLY A 78 -3.99 -1.16 4.23
CA GLY A 78 -2.70 -0.73 4.77
C GLY A 78 -1.85 0.02 3.74
N PHE A 79 -1.90 -0.40 2.47
CA PHE A 79 -1.26 0.34 1.36
C PHE A 79 -1.82 1.76 1.22
N ILE A 80 -3.14 1.90 1.26
CA ILE A 80 -3.80 3.20 1.15
C ILE A 80 -3.39 4.12 2.31
N GLU A 81 -3.40 3.62 3.55
CA GLU A 81 -2.96 4.41 4.69
C GLU A 81 -1.48 4.80 4.59
N MET A 82 -0.61 3.89 4.14
CA MET A 82 0.81 4.17 3.89
C MET A 82 1.00 5.25 2.82
N MET A 83 0.24 5.22 1.72
CA MET A 83 0.28 6.27 0.70
C MET A 83 -0.11 7.63 1.30
N LEU A 84 -1.17 7.67 2.11
CA LEU A 84 -1.63 8.90 2.75
C LEU A 84 -0.67 9.42 3.83
N ALA A 85 -0.01 8.51 4.55
CA ALA A 85 0.96 8.87 5.58
C ALA A 85 2.28 9.37 4.95
N ASP A 86 2.79 8.66 3.95
CA ASP A 86 4.21 8.77 3.58
C ASP A 86 4.44 9.48 2.25
N TRP A 87 3.43 9.55 1.37
CA TRP A 87 3.61 9.99 -0.02
C TRP A 87 2.72 11.15 -0.45
N TYR A 88 1.50 11.27 0.09
CA TYR A 88 0.57 12.30 -0.33
C TYR A 88 1.00 13.69 0.14
N GLU A 89 0.85 14.69 -0.73
CA GLU A 89 0.94 16.08 -0.31
C GLU A 89 -0.20 16.41 0.67
N PRO A 90 0.03 17.32 1.65
CA PRO A 90 -0.98 17.62 2.66
C PRO A 90 -2.33 18.06 2.10
N THR A 91 -2.35 18.77 0.97
CA THR A 91 -3.57 19.21 0.29
C THR A 91 -4.35 18.03 -0.27
N ASP A 92 -3.70 17.16 -1.05
CA ASP A 92 -4.32 15.99 -1.65
C ASP A 92 -4.81 15.00 -0.59
N ARG A 93 -4.04 14.86 0.50
CA ARG A 93 -4.44 14.08 1.66
C ARG A 93 -5.73 14.62 2.28
N ASN A 94 -5.80 15.93 2.52
CA ASN A 94 -7.00 16.54 3.10
C ASN A 94 -8.22 16.38 2.18
N ASP A 95 -8.04 16.52 0.87
CA ASP A 95 -9.11 16.32 -0.11
C ASP A 95 -9.63 14.88 -0.11
N PHE A 96 -8.71 13.90 -0.02
CA PHE A 96 -9.08 12.49 0.10
C PHE A 96 -9.86 12.22 1.40
N MET A 97 -9.41 12.78 2.52
CA MET A 97 -10.06 12.62 3.83
C MET A 97 -11.44 13.28 3.88
N ASN A 98 -11.58 14.46 3.26
CA ASN A 98 -12.86 15.12 3.07
C ASN A 98 -13.81 14.26 2.23
N GLY A 99 -13.29 13.68 1.13
CA GLY A 99 -14.04 12.75 0.29
C GLY A 99 -14.56 11.53 1.05
N LEU A 100 -13.72 10.91 1.90
CA LEU A 100 -14.15 9.82 2.78
C LEU A 100 -15.29 10.25 3.71
N GLY A 101 -15.18 11.45 4.29
CA GLY A 101 -16.21 12.00 5.18
C GLY A 101 -17.54 12.25 4.48
N VAL A 102 -17.52 12.85 3.28
CA VAL A 102 -18.73 13.09 2.49
C VAL A 102 -19.38 11.78 2.03
N PHE A 103 -18.56 10.81 1.58
CA PHE A 103 -19.04 9.50 1.15
C PHE A 103 -19.71 8.73 2.29
N GLU A 104 -19.06 8.65 3.46
CA GLU A 104 -19.63 8.01 4.64
C GLU A 104 -20.88 8.76 5.15
N GLY A 105 -20.87 10.09 5.09
CA GLY A 105 -22.02 10.93 5.42
C GLY A 105 -23.24 10.61 4.55
N HIS A 106 -23.04 10.41 3.24
CA HIS A 106 -24.10 9.99 2.34
C HIS A 106 -24.70 8.64 2.73
N ALA A 107 -23.86 7.63 3.02
CA ALA A 107 -24.34 6.32 3.47
C ALA A 107 -25.17 6.42 4.76
N ARG A 108 -24.70 7.19 5.75
CA ARG A 108 -25.41 7.39 7.02
C ARG A 108 -26.73 8.12 6.89
N VAL A 109 -26.81 9.13 6.01
CA VAL A 109 -28.05 9.87 5.79
C VAL A 109 -29.08 9.02 5.02
N GLN A 110 -28.62 8.27 4.02
CA GLN A 110 -29.52 7.51 3.14
C GLN A 110 -30.00 6.19 3.76
N TYR A 111 -29.18 5.53 4.57
CA TYR A 111 -29.43 4.18 5.09
C TYR A 111 -29.39 4.08 6.62
N GLU A 112 -29.19 5.20 7.33
CA GLU A 112 -29.11 5.26 8.80
C GLU A 112 -28.01 4.39 9.43
N THR A 113 -27.04 3.94 8.64
CA THR A 113 -25.93 3.08 9.09
C THR A 113 -24.63 3.41 8.35
N ALA A 114 -23.50 2.90 8.87
CA ALA A 114 -22.19 3.07 8.25
C ALA A 114 -22.09 2.26 6.95
N PHE A 115 -21.34 2.75 5.96
CA PHE A 115 -21.21 2.08 4.66
C PHE A 115 -20.76 0.62 4.78
N ALA A 116 -19.79 0.35 5.65
CA ALA A 116 -19.24 -0.99 5.88
C ALA A 116 -20.28 -1.99 6.42
N SER A 117 -21.37 -1.51 7.01
CA SER A 117 -22.45 -2.32 7.59
C SER A 117 -23.64 -2.51 6.65
N LEU A 118 -23.62 -1.90 5.46
CA LEU A 118 -24.65 -2.05 4.44
C LEU A 118 -24.63 -3.45 3.81
N ALA A 119 -25.76 -3.86 3.23
CA ALA A 119 -25.78 -5.05 2.39
C ALA A 119 -24.91 -4.87 1.13
N PRO A 120 -24.33 -5.94 0.54
CA PRO A 120 -23.44 -5.81 -0.63
C PRO A 120 -24.07 -5.04 -1.80
N GLU A 121 -25.37 -5.24 -2.05
CA GLU A 121 -26.10 -4.58 -3.13
C GLU A 121 -26.25 -3.07 -2.87
N GLU A 122 -26.42 -2.68 -1.61
CA GLU A 122 -26.49 -1.27 -1.20
C GLU A 122 -25.11 -0.60 -1.26
N GLN A 123 -24.05 -1.32 -0.89
CA GLN A 123 -22.68 -0.85 -1.07
C GLN A 123 -22.37 -0.57 -2.54
N ASP A 124 -22.75 -1.48 -3.43
CA ASP A 124 -22.56 -1.33 -4.88
C ASP A 124 -23.35 -0.13 -5.42
N LEU A 125 -24.56 0.10 -4.92
CA LEU A 125 -25.37 1.24 -5.32
C LEU A 125 -24.70 2.56 -4.90
N VAL A 126 -24.22 2.67 -3.66
CA VAL A 126 -23.52 3.88 -3.17
C VAL A 126 -22.22 4.12 -3.94
N LEU A 127 -21.45 3.07 -4.22
CA LEU A 127 -20.24 3.18 -5.05
C LEU A 127 -20.56 3.61 -6.48
N THR A 128 -21.65 3.11 -7.05
CA THR A 128 -22.13 3.52 -8.38
C THR A 128 -22.51 5.00 -8.39
N LEU A 129 -23.21 5.49 -7.37
CA LEU A 129 -23.52 6.92 -7.24
C LEU A 129 -22.25 7.78 -7.12
N ALA A 130 -21.24 7.31 -6.39
CA ALA A 130 -19.95 8.00 -6.29
C ALA A 130 -19.22 8.03 -7.64
N MET A 131 -19.20 6.91 -8.36
CA MET A 131 -18.61 6.79 -9.70
C MET A 131 -19.29 7.70 -10.72
N GLU A 132 -20.62 7.84 -10.64
CA GLU A 132 -21.41 8.70 -11.54
C GLU A 132 -21.44 10.18 -11.09
N GLY A 133 -20.76 10.54 -9.99
CA GLY A 133 -20.75 11.91 -9.46
C GLY A 133 -22.11 12.39 -8.95
N LYS A 134 -22.98 11.47 -8.51
CA LYS A 134 -24.35 11.75 -8.06
C LYS A 134 -24.46 11.99 -6.55
N ILE A 135 -23.38 11.81 -5.79
CA ILE A 135 -23.34 12.15 -4.37
C ILE A 135 -23.05 13.64 -4.20
N SER A 136 -24.01 14.39 -3.66
CA SER A 136 -23.87 15.83 -3.45
C SER A 136 -22.69 16.16 -2.53
N GLY A 137 -21.84 17.10 -2.96
CA GLY A 137 -20.66 17.54 -2.21
C GLY A 137 -19.45 16.61 -2.32
N LEU A 138 -19.58 15.44 -2.97
CA LEU A 138 -18.45 14.54 -3.22
C LEU A 138 -17.72 14.99 -4.50
N SER A 139 -16.39 15.06 -4.45
CA SER A 139 -15.59 15.31 -5.65
C SER A 139 -15.81 14.20 -6.68
N SER A 140 -15.99 14.55 -7.94
CA SER A 140 -16.11 13.59 -9.04
C SER A 140 -14.87 12.71 -9.22
N SER A 141 -13.70 13.15 -8.73
CA SER A 141 -12.45 12.38 -8.79
C SER A 141 -12.28 11.40 -7.62
N PHE A 142 -13.09 11.50 -6.56
CA PHE A 142 -12.89 10.71 -5.34
C PHE A 142 -12.93 9.20 -5.60
N PHE A 143 -13.99 8.72 -6.27
CA PHE A 143 -14.12 7.30 -6.59
C PHE A 143 -12.95 6.80 -7.44
N GLU A 144 -12.54 7.57 -8.44
CA GLU A 144 -11.42 7.19 -9.31
C GLU A 144 -10.10 7.14 -8.52
N HIS A 145 -9.85 8.05 -7.59
CA HIS A 145 -8.68 7.97 -6.70
C HIS A 145 -8.71 6.72 -5.82
N CYS A 146 -9.85 6.40 -5.18
CA CYS A 146 -10.00 5.17 -4.38
C CYS A 146 -9.74 3.92 -5.23
N ARG A 147 -10.31 3.89 -6.43
CA ARG A 147 -10.15 2.79 -7.39
C ARG A 147 -8.70 2.63 -7.84
N GLN A 148 -8.03 3.72 -8.22
CA GLN A 148 -6.63 3.68 -8.65
C GLN A 148 -5.71 3.21 -7.53
N LEU A 149 -5.89 3.73 -6.31
CA LEU A 149 -5.12 3.27 -5.15
C LEU A 149 -5.36 1.79 -4.85
N THR A 150 -6.61 1.33 -4.96
CA THR A 150 -6.97 -0.07 -4.73
C THR A 150 -6.28 -0.98 -5.76
N ILE A 151 -6.36 -0.62 -7.04
CA ILE A 151 -5.72 -1.37 -8.14
C ILE A 151 -4.19 -1.37 -7.96
N MET A 152 -3.60 -0.22 -7.66
CA MET A 152 -2.16 -0.09 -7.45
C MET A 152 -1.69 -0.94 -6.27
N GLY A 153 -2.37 -0.86 -5.13
CA GLY A 153 -2.05 -1.63 -3.94
C GLY A 153 -2.19 -3.13 -4.18
N TYR A 154 -3.28 -3.55 -4.82
CA TYR A 154 -3.55 -4.97 -5.09
C TYR A 154 -2.49 -5.57 -6.02
N TYR A 155 -2.19 -4.92 -7.14
CA TYR A 155 -1.21 -5.43 -8.11
C TYR A 155 0.26 -5.14 -7.74
N SER A 156 0.51 -4.46 -6.61
CA SER A 156 1.84 -4.40 -5.98
C SER A 156 2.00 -5.40 -4.84
N SER A 157 0.91 -6.08 -4.45
CA SER A 157 0.92 -7.11 -3.40
C SER A 157 1.41 -8.47 -3.92
N GLU A 158 1.83 -9.34 -3.01
CA GLU A 158 2.19 -10.71 -3.37
C GLU A 158 1.01 -11.49 -3.98
N ILE A 159 -0.22 -11.27 -3.49
CA ILE A 159 -1.42 -11.90 -4.03
C ILE A 159 -1.65 -11.47 -5.48
N GLY A 160 -1.64 -10.16 -5.75
CA GLY A 160 -1.85 -9.65 -7.11
C GLY A 160 -0.75 -10.06 -8.10
N CYS A 161 0.50 -10.16 -7.63
CA CYS A 161 1.63 -10.54 -8.48
C CYS A 161 1.74 -12.06 -8.71
N LYS A 162 1.51 -12.88 -7.67
CA LYS A 162 1.81 -14.32 -7.71
C LYS A 162 0.59 -15.23 -7.85
N GLN A 163 -0.59 -14.79 -7.40
CA GLN A 163 -1.79 -15.63 -7.38
C GLN A 163 -2.77 -15.23 -8.47
N GLU A 164 -3.02 -13.92 -8.63
CA GLU A 164 -3.90 -13.41 -9.69
C GLU A 164 -3.25 -13.49 -11.08
N ARG A 165 -1.95 -13.19 -11.15
CA ARG A 165 -1.18 -13.22 -12.39
C ARG A 165 -0.34 -14.49 -12.50
N VAL A 166 0.09 -14.80 -13.72
CA VAL A 166 1.06 -15.86 -13.96
C VAL A 166 2.45 -15.34 -13.65
N TYR A 167 2.98 -15.72 -12.50
CA TYR A 167 4.29 -15.30 -12.06
C TYR A 167 5.43 -16.05 -12.77
N LEU A 168 6.26 -15.29 -13.47
CA LEU A 168 7.46 -15.74 -14.18
C LEU A 168 8.66 -14.90 -13.71
N PRO A 169 9.35 -15.30 -12.63
CA PRO A 169 10.44 -14.50 -12.04
C PRO A 169 11.61 -14.28 -13.00
N VAL A 170 11.77 -15.16 -13.99
CA VAL A 170 12.76 -15.03 -15.05
C VAL A 170 12.01 -15.16 -16.38
N PRO A 171 11.51 -14.05 -16.95
CA PRO A 171 10.85 -14.08 -18.24
C PRO A 171 11.90 -14.49 -19.29
N GLY A 172 11.67 -15.62 -19.95
CA GLY A 172 12.51 -16.11 -21.03
C GLY A 172 12.28 -15.29 -22.31
N ARG A 173 12.11 -15.99 -23.43
CA ARG A 173 11.84 -15.33 -24.71
C ARG A 173 10.44 -14.71 -24.72
N TYR A 174 10.34 -13.45 -25.14
CA TYR A 174 9.06 -12.79 -25.41
C TYR A 174 8.36 -13.41 -26.63
N ASP A 175 7.07 -13.73 -26.50
CA ASP A 175 6.20 -14.15 -27.58
C ASP A 175 4.94 -13.27 -27.64
N GLY A 176 4.98 -12.24 -28.49
CA GLY A 176 3.84 -11.34 -28.68
C GLY A 176 2.64 -11.97 -29.41
N LYS A 177 2.76 -13.20 -29.93
CA LYS A 177 1.67 -13.95 -30.57
C LYS A 177 1.13 -15.07 -29.70
N TYR A 178 1.53 -15.12 -28.43
CA TYR A 178 1.08 -16.15 -27.51
C TYR A 178 -0.45 -16.09 -27.31
N PRO A 179 -1.20 -17.18 -27.57
CA PRO A 179 -2.66 -17.13 -27.53
C PRO A 179 -3.18 -16.92 -26.09
N TYR A 180 -3.89 -15.81 -25.85
CA TYR A 180 -4.48 -15.51 -24.53
C TYR A 180 -5.38 -16.64 -24.01
N ALA A 181 -6.10 -17.33 -24.91
CA ALA A 181 -6.99 -18.43 -24.56
C ALA A 181 -6.31 -19.59 -23.81
N GLN A 182 -4.99 -19.74 -23.94
CA GLN A 182 -4.21 -20.79 -23.26
C GLN A 182 -3.88 -20.44 -21.79
N VAL A 183 -3.77 -19.16 -21.45
CA VAL A 183 -3.31 -18.71 -20.12
C VAL A 183 -4.42 -18.00 -19.34
N ARG A 184 -5.32 -17.28 -20.03
CA ARG A 184 -6.49 -16.57 -19.48
C ARG A 184 -6.17 -15.58 -18.33
N ARG A 185 -4.90 -15.27 -18.13
CA ARG A 185 -4.36 -14.39 -17.08
C ARG A 185 -3.18 -13.61 -17.65
N VAL A 186 -2.88 -12.47 -17.04
CA VAL A 186 -1.73 -11.64 -17.42
C VAL A 186 -0.47 -12.19 -16.74
N PHE A 187 0.68 -12.07 -17.40
CA PHE A 187 1.97 -12.45 -16.82
C PHE A 187 2.51 -11.35 -15.91
N SER A 188 3.23 -11.75 -14.85
CA SER A 188 3.99 -10.87 -13.98
C SER A 188 5.41 -11.40 -13.82
N SER A 189 6.40 -10.53 -13.66
CA SER A 189 7.80 -10.87 -13.37
C SER A 189 8.20 -10.47 -11.97
#